data_AF-A0A6G2VJ28-F1
#
_entry.id   AF-A0A6G2VJ28-F1
#
_cell.length_a   1.000
_cell.length_b   1.000
_cell.length_c   1.000
_cell.angle_alpha   90.00
_cell.angle_beta   90.00
_cell.angle_gamma   90.00
#
_symmetry.space_group_name_H-M   'P 1'
#
loop_
_entity.id
_entity.type
_entity.pdbx_description
1 polymer ?
#
loop_
_entity_poly.entity_id
_entity_poly.type
_entity_poly.pdbx_seq_one_letter_code
_entity_poly.pdbx_strand_id
1 'polypeptide(L)'
;MNRTTLSLIAGTTALAAVTAFAALDSPAASGAAPGAAARLPVERTGLLCPAPSLSDIADTSYTSFTPVTKGAASDGKARLQAADEQSADGPADPSKGKGGKGTGKTADQPVLTPKAPGTPVTGDTSGAEAPALIGTADGRFAPGWTVQETTEVAAGTGRGLQGVNCTGADTEFWFPGAGTAAGRTDYVHLTNPDDSAAVVDVELYGKDGAIKSSLGENLTVKPHASEAILLSTLTDQRQSDLTVHVSVRSGRVGAAVQALDDKVGGDWLAAAADPAGSLVLPGIPKDATDVRLIAFTHGDDDADLKIRLASPDGLITPAGNETLHVKSGMTTAVDLGDVTRGEAGSLVLTPTDQTVPVVAALQVVRGKGDKKETAFIPATAAVGARATSADNSAKGTTLALTAPDGTATVKVTASAGSEGGSPVTKTYTVRSGTTQDVDAPVPAGLKGTYALTVEPVSGGPVYASRTLAATEGGVPAFTIQTLPNDRGMVAVPRTEEDLSILQK
;
A
#
# COMPACT_ATOMS: atom_id res chain seq x y z
N MET A 1 -4.93 72.29 41.51
CA MET A 1 -5.56 71.31 40.61
C MET A 1 -4.84 71.21 39.25
N ASN A 2 -3.49 71.33 39.21
CA ASN A 2 -2.70 71.36 37.96
C ASN A 2 -1.50 70.37 37.94
N ARG A 3 -1.37 69.48 38.93
CA ARG A 3 -0.22 68.53 39.00
C ARG A 3 -0.54 67.13 38.48
N THR A 4 -1.80 66.69 38.57
CA THR A 4 -2.24 65.36 38.10
C THR A 4 -2.42 65.30 36.58
N THR A 5 -2.80 66.40 35.93
CA THR A 5 -2.96 66.48 34.46
C THR A 5 -1.61 66.45 33.73
N LEU A 6 -0.56 67.03 34.31
CA LEU A 6 0.79 67.04 33.74
C LEU A 6 1.44 65.64 33.77
N SER A 7 1.24 64.87 34.85
CA SER A 7 1.74 63.49 34.94
C SER A 7 1.01 62.52 34.01
N LEU A 8 -0.28 62.74 33.76
CA LEU A 8 -1.05 61.92 32.81
C LEU A 8 -0.60 62.17 31.36
N ILE A 9 -0.34 63.44 31.00
CA ILE A 9 0.14 63.82 29.67
C ILE A 9 1.59 63.36 29.42
N ALA A 10 2.45 63.42 30.45
CA ALA A 10 3.80 62.87 30.36
C ALA A 10 3.79 61.33 30.24
N GLY A 11 2.87 60.65 30.94
CA GLY A 11 2.71 59.19 30.85
C GLY A 11 2.19 58.75 29.48
N THR A 12 1.22 59.46 28.91
CA THR A 12 0.67 59.13 27.58
C THR A 12 1.65 59.46 26.44
N THR A 13 2.45 60.52 26.55
CA THR A 13 3.48 60.82 25.55
C THR A 13 4.65 59.83 25.60
N ALA A 14 5.07 59.38 26.79
CA ALA A 14 6.06 58.31 26.92
C ALA A 14 5.54 56.97 26.36
N LEU A 15 4.28 56.63 26.64
CA LEU A 15 3.67 55.39 26.13
C LEU A 15 3.48 55.44 24.60
N ALA A 16 3.11 56.60 24.04
CA ALA A 16 3.00 56.81 22.60
C ALA A 16 4.37 56.78 21.88
N ALA A 17 5.43 57.28 22.53
CA ALA A 17 6.79 57.19 22.00
C ALA A 17 7.31 55.75 22.02
N VAL A 18 7.01 54.96 23.07
CA VAL A 18 7.40 53.55 23.17
C VAL A 18 6.60 52.66 22.20
N THR A 19 5.31 52.92 21.99
CA THR A 19 4.52 52.20 20.98
C THR A 19 4.88 52.60 19.55
N ALA A 20 5.28 53.85 19.30
CA ALA A 20 5.80 54.28 18.00
C ALA A 20 7.19 53.68 17.71
N PHE A 21 8.07 53.55 18.71
CA PHE A 21 9.37 52.88 18.54
C PHE A 21 9.19 51.36 18.32
N ALA A 22 8.25 50.72 19.02
CA ALA A 22 7.93 49.30 18.79
C ALA A 22 7.25 49.04 17.43
N ALA A 23 6.56 50.04 16.85
CA ALA A 23 5.96 49.94 15.53
C ALA A 23 6.95 50.24 14.38
N LEU A 24 7.99 51.05 14.63
CA LEU A 24 9.01 51.42 13.64
C LEU A 24 10.24 50.50 13.66
N ASP A 25 10.54 49.88 14.81
CA ASP A 25 11.54 48.81 14.99
C ASP A 25 10.83 47.49 15.31
N SER A 26 9.87 47.10 14.46
CA SER A 26 9.47 45.69 14.43
C SER A 26 10.75 44.89 14.13
N PRO A 27 11.19 43.96 15.00
CA PRO A 27 12.29 43.07 14.63
C PRO A 27 11.90 42.49 13.29
N ALA A 28 12.73 42.75 12.27
CA ALA A 28 12.54 42.15 10.96
C ALA A 28 12.20 40.69 11.22
N ALA A 29 11.06 40.23 10.72
CA ALA A 29 10.68 38.84 10.82
C ALA A 29 11.80 38.04 10.16
N SER A 30 12.81 37.66 10.95
CA SER A 30 13.87 36.75 10.59
C SER A 30 13.25 35.37 10.71
N GLY A 31 12.36 35.14 9.78
CA GLY A 31 11.62 33.93 9.55
C GLY A 31 11.41 33.90 8.06
N ALA A 32 12.51 33.87 7.31
CA ALA A 32 12.46 33.28 5.98
C ALA A 32 11.67 31.98 6.16
N ALA A 33 10.58 31.81 5.41
CA ALA A 33 9.83 30.57 5.42
C ALA A 33 10.84 29.42 5.39
N PRO A 34 10.73 28.40 6.26
CA PRO A 34 11.70 27.31 6.32
C PRO A 34 11.96 26.86 4.88
N GLY A 35 13.18 27.09 4.39
CA GLY A 35 13.46 26.86 2.98
C GLY A 35 13.14 25.41 2.66
N ALA A 36 12.48 25.16 1.52
CA ALA A 36 11.98 23.83 1.16
C ALA A 36 13.03 22.75 1.48
N ALA A 37 12.62 21.73 2.23
CA ALA A 37 13.46 20.60 2.61
C ALA A 37 14.12 20.03 1.35
N ALA A 38 15.43 19.81 1.39
CA ALA A 38 16.12 19.18 0.28
C ALA A 38 15.58 17.75 0.13
N ARG A 39 15.25 17.33 -1.09
CA ARG A 39 14.89 15.93 -1.34
C ARG A 39 16.11 15.16 -1.79
N LEU A 40 16.48 14.15 -1.01
CA LEU A 40 17.60 13.27 -1.31
C LEU A 40 17.08 11.86 -1.64
N PRO A 41 17.78 11.11 -2.50
CA PRO A 41 17.47 9.71 -2.72
C PRO A 41 17.61 8.90 -1.42
N VAL A 42 16.76 7.90 -1.25
CA VAL A 42 16.84 6.99 -0.11
C VAL A 42 18.07 6.09 -0.23
N GLU A 43 18.86 6.00 0.85
CA GLU A 43 20.10 5.21 0.88
C GLU A 43 19.89 3.74 1.25
N ARG A 44 18.76 3.39 1.88
CA ARG A 44 18.43 2.02 2.26
C ARG A 44 16.93 1.77 2.24
N THR A 45 16.54 0.66 1.62
CA THR A 45 15.14 0.20 1.52
C THR A 45 15.08 -1.25 1.97
N GLY A 46 14.09 -1.59 2.78
CA GLY A 46 13.75 -2.97 3.15
C GLY A 46 12.34 -3.28 2.68
N LEU A 47 12.14 -4.45 2.07
CA LEU A 47 10.85 -4.92 1.58
C LEU A 47 10.60 -6.36 2.03
N LEU A 48 9.34 -6.72 2.22
CA LEU A 48 8.93 -8.01 2.73
C LEU A 48 7.85 -8.58 1.81
N CYS A 49 8.16 -9.74 1.24
CA CYS A 49 7.22 -10.51 0.43
C CYS A 49 6.66 -11.63 1.32
N PRO A 50 5.33 -11.80 1.40
CA PRO A 50 4.73 -12.88 2.18
C PRO A 50 5.09 -14.26 1.60
N ALA A 51 4.73 -15.34 2.30
CA ALA A 51 4.81 -16.67 1.71
C ALA A 51 3.73 -16.76 0.61
N PRO A 52 4.08 -17.12 -0.63
CA PRO A 52 3.23 -16.85 -1.78
C PRO A 52 1.96 -17.70 -1.86
N SER A 53 2.02 -18.96 -1.40
CA SER A 53 0.88 -19.88 -1.47
C SER A 53 1.08 -21.10 -0.57
N LEU A 54 -0.05 -21.67 -0.14
CA LEU A 54 -0.11 -22.99 0.52
C LEU A 54 -0.48 -24.12 -0.47
N SER A 55 -0.55 -23.83 -1.77
CA SER A 55 -0.96 -24.78 -2.80
C SER A 55 0.24 -25.45 -3.48
N ASP A 56 0.21 -26.77 -3.61
CA ASP A 56 1.22 -27.55 -4.33
C ASP A 56 1.25 -27.27 -5.85
N ILE A 57 0.19 -26.65 -6.37
CA ILE A 57 0.03 -26.29 -7.78
C ILE A 57 0.08 -24.77 -7.98
N ALA A 58 0.84 -24.08 -7.13
CA ALA A 58 1.14 -22.66 -7.28
C ALA A 58 2.45 -22.45 -8.06
N ASP A 59 2.45 -21.52 -9.00
CA ASP A 59 3.63 -21.02 -9.69
C ASP A 59 3.79 -19.53 -9.35
N THR A 60 4.92 -19.16 -8.78
CA THR A 60 5.19 -17.79 -8.31
C THR A 60 6.38 -17.19 -9.03
N SER A 61 6.20 -15.99 -9.55
CA SER A 61 7.26 -15.15 -10.07
C SER A 61 7.52 -13.94 -9.18
N TYR A 62 8.78 -13.57 -9.07
CA TYR A 62 9.26 -12.37 -8.41
C TYR A 62 9.93 -11.47 -9.44
N THR A 63 9.51 -10.20 -9.52
CA THR A 63 10.18 -9.20 -10.36
C THR A 63 10.64 -8.03 -9.51
N SER A 64 11.96 -7.86 -9.41
CA SER A 64 12.61 -6.75 -8.73
C SER A 64 13.04 -5.66 -9.72
N PHE A 65 12.79 -4.41 -9.37
CA PHE A 65 13.21 -3.26 -10.16
C PHE A 65 13.58 -2.06 -9.28
N THR A 66 14.63 -1.32 -9.67
CA THR A 66 14.95 0.00 -9.11
C THR A 66 15.02 1.01 -10.25
N PRO A 67 14.25 2.10 -10.24
CA PRO A 67 14.41 3.18 -11.20
C PRO A 67 15.78 3.86 -11.07
N VAL A 68 16.38 4.27 -12.20
CA VAL A 68 17.61 5.06 -12.17
C VAL A 68 17.31 6.43 -11.57
N THR A 69 17.89 6.73 -10.40
CA THR A 69 17.60 7.94 -9.64
C THR A 69 18.80 8.88 -9.61
N LYS A 70 18.60 10.13 -10.02
CA LYS A 70 19.65 11.15 -10.02
C LYS A 70 20.08 11.49 -8.59
N GLY A 71 21.39 11.52 -8.36
CA GLY A 71 21.98 11.85 -7.06
C GLY A 71 22.04 10.69 -6.08
N ALA A 72 21.65 9.47 -6.50
CA ALA A 72 21.87 8.27 -5.69
C ALA A 72 23.38 7.96 -5.63
N ALA A 73 23.79 7.20 -4.62
CA ALA A 73 25.16 6.69 -4.50
C ALA A 73 25.61 5.94 -5.77
N SER A 74 26.92 5.81 -5.97
CA SER A 74 27.48 5.11 -7.14
C SER A 74 27.55 3.59 -6.98
N ASP A 75 27.58 3.11 -5.73
CA ASP A 75 27.71 1.72 -5.31
C ASP A 75 26.46 1.24 -4.56
N GLY A 76 26.50 0.01 -4.10
CA GLY A 76 25.44 -0.64 -3.32
C GLY A 76 25.01 -1.98 -3.89
N LYS A 77 24.06 -2.62 -3.23
CA LYS A 77 23.50 -3.93 -3.61
C LYS A 77 22.01 -4.01 -3.27
N ALA A 78 21.32 -4.92 -3.94
CA ALA A 78 19.99 -5.37 -3.55
C ALA A 78 19.95 -6.88 -3.54
N ARG A 79 19.16 -7.46 -2.64
CA ARG A 79 18.93 -8.90 -2.56
C ARG A 79 17.61 -9.24 -1.89
N LEU A 80 17.00 -10.35 -2.31
CA LEU A 80 15.91 -11.02 -1.60
C LEU A 80 16.42 -12.35 -1.05
N GLN A 81 16.12 -12.64 0.22
CA GLN A 81 16.54 -13.85 0.92
C GLN A 81 15.32 -14.50 1.57
N ALA A 82 15.34 -15.81 1.74
CA ALA A 82 14.27 -16.53 2.45
C ALA A 82 14.20 -16.10 3.92
N ALA A 83 12.99 -15.89 4.43
CA ALA A 83 12.72 -15.83 5.86
C ALA A 83 12.63 -17.24 6.43
N ASP A 84 12.92 -17.38 7.73
CA ASP A 84 12.65 -18.61 8.45
C ASP A 84 11.13 -18.82 8.61
N GLU A 85 10.67 -20.07 8.58
CA GLU A 85 9.26 -20.39 8.81
C GLU A 85 9.00 -20.59 10.31
N GLN A 86 7.99 -19.91 10.85
CA GLN A 86 7.58 -20.06 12.24
C GLN A 86 6.39 -21.02 12.36
N SER A 87 6.62 -22.22 12.88
CA SER A 87 5.54 -23.14 13.27
C SER A 87 4.95 -22.79 14.64
N ALA A 88 3.63 -22.96 14.80
CA ALA A 88 2.84 -22.65 15.99
C ALA A 88 2.99 -23.65 17.17
N ASP A 89 4.13 -24.35 17.29
CA ASP A 89 4.40 -25.21 18.44
C ASP A 89 5.06 -24.42 19.57
N GLY A 90 4.49 -24.52 20.78
CA GLY A 90 4.97 -23.89 22.01
C GLY A 90 6.42 -24.24 22.40
N PRO A 91 6.91 -23.79 23.57
CA PRO A 91 8.34 -23.74 23.86
C PRO A 91 9.01 -25.10 23.62
N ALA A 92 10.03 -25.08 22.76
CA ALA A 92 10.73 -26.27 22.30
C ALA A 92 11.22 -27.13 23.48
N ASP A 93 10.68 -28.33 23.60
CA ASP A 93 11.27 -29.41 24.40
C ASP A 93 12.59 -29.82 23.74
N PRO A 94 13.75 -29.70 24.44
CA PRO A 94 15.06 -29.98 23.86
C PRO A 94 15.33 -31.48 23.60
N SER A 95 14.31 -32.34 23.68
CA SER A 95 14.48 -33.79 23.79
C SER A 95 13.85 -34.60 22.66
N LYS A 96 13.86 -34.16 21.39
CA LYS A 96 13.67 -35.08 20.25
C LYS A 96 14.55 -34.74 19.05
N GLY A 97 15.71 -35.40 19.01
CA GLY A 97 16.60 -35.39 17.85
C GLY A 97 16.16 -36.32 16.72
N LYS A 98 16.41 -35.83 15.50
CA LYS A 98 16.72 -36.55 14.24
C LYS A 98 15.64 -37.47 13.65
N GLY A 99 15.03 -37.00 12.56
CA GLY A 99 14.30 -37.87 11.63
C GLY A 99 13.61 -37.15 10.48
N GLY A 100 14.32 -36.38 9.67
CA GLY A 100 13.77 -35.82 8.43
C GLY A 100 14.88 -35.30 7.52
N LYS A 101 15.25 -36.07 6.49
CA LYS A 101 16.10 -35.60 5.39
C LYS A 101 15.25 -34.73 4.46
N GLY A 102 15.06 -33.46 4.83
CA GLY A 102 14.73 -32.41 3.87
C GLY A 102 16.02 -32.00 3.16
N THR A 103 16.00 -31.94 1.84
CA THR A 103 17.10 -31.44 1.03
C THR A 103 17.37 -29.98 1.39
N GLY A 104 18.42 -29.73 2.18
CA GLY A 104 18.90 -28.40 2.49
C GLY A 104 19.31 -27.66 1.22
N LYS A 105 18.40 -26.87 0.66
CA LYS A 105 18.77 -25.66 -0.08
C LYS A 105 19.08 -24.62 0.98
N THR A 106 20.34 -24.17 1.01
CA THR A 106 20.88 -23.17 1.93
C THR A 106 20.00 -21.94 2.02
N ALA A 107 19.47 -21.64 3.21
CA ALA A 107 18.84 -20.37 3.58
C ALA A 107 19.74 -19.13 3.31
N ASP A 108 21.05 -19.36 3.12
CA ASP A 108 22.04 -18.30 2.91
C ASP A 108 22.13 -17.75 1.47
N GLN A 109 21.59 -18.42 0.46
CA GLN A 109 21.67 -17.93 -0.93
C GLN A 109 20.49 -17.03 -1.29
N PRO A 110 20.73 -15.78 -1.73
CA PRO A 110 19.66 -14.91 -2.18
C PRO A 110 18.85 -15.52 -3.33
N VAL A 111 17.53 -15.46 -3.22
CA VAL A 111 16.58 -15.86 -4.27
C VAL A 111 16.74 -14.97 -5.50
N LEU A 112 16.98 -13.67 -5.27
CA LEU A 112 17.11 -12.70 -6.35
C LEU A 112 18.16 -11.64 -6.00
N THR A 113 19.06 -11.35 -6.94
CA THR A 113 20.12 -10.32 -6.78
C THR A 113 20.19 -9.42 -8.03
N PRO A 114 19.61 -8.20 -7.99
CA PRO A 114 19.67 -7.25 -9.10
C PRO A 114 21.11 -6.83 -9.42
N LYS A 115 21.45 -6.73 -10.71
CA LYS A 115 22.80 -6.37 -11.18
C LYS A 115 22.99 -4.87 -11.37
N ALA A 116 21.94 -4.16 -11.78
CA ALA A 116 21.94 -2.72 -11.98
C ALA A 116 20.52 -2.15 -11.87
N PRO A 117 20.35 -0.88 -11.44
CA PRO A 117 19.10 -0.15 -11.60
C PRO A 117 18.73 0.03 -13.08
N GLY A 118 17.43 0.22 -13.36
CA GLY A 118 16.90 0.50 -14.70
C GLY A 118 16.58 -0.74 -15.54
N THR A 119 16.85 -1.94 -15.06
CA THR A 119 16.49 -3.21 -15.70
C THR A 119 15.88 -4.15 -14.66
N PRO A 120 14.67 -4.69 -14.90
CA PRO A 120 14.09 -5.67 -13.99
C PRO A 120 14.91 -6.95 -13.94
N VAL A 121 14.86 -7.64 -12.81
CA VAL A 121 15.38 -8.99 -12.63
C VAL A 121 14.25 -9.85 -12.12
N THR A 122 14.12 -11.04 -12.72
CA THR A 122 13.06 -12.00 -12.43
C THR A 122 13.63 -13.24 -11.73
N GLY A 123 12.80 -13.93 -10.96
CA GLY A 123 13.10 -15.24 -10.39
C GLY A 123 11.80 -15.96 -10.06
N ASP A 124 11.79 -17.29 -10.13
CA ASP A 124 10.56 -18.09 -10.03
C ASP A 124 10.71 -19.20 -8.99
N THR A 125 9.59 -19.58 -8.37
CA THR A 125 9.46 -20.72 -7.47
C THR A 125 8.09 -21.38 -7.67
N SER A 126 7.92 -22.61 -7.21
CA SER A 126 6.63 -23.31 -7.30
C SER A 126 6.37 -24.18 -6.08
N GLY A 127 5.09 -24.51 -5.88
CA GLY A 127 4.58 -25.32 -4.78
C GLY A 127 4.39 -24.57 -3.47
N ALA A 128 3.89 -25.30 -2.47
CA ALA A 128 3.49 -24.75 -1.16
C ALA A 128 4.66 -24.46 -0.20
N GLU A 129 5.88 -24.90 -0.53
CA GLU A 129 7.06 -24.79 0.36
C GLU A 129 7.86 -23.50 0.14
N ALA A 130 7.40 -22.60 -0.73
CA ALA A 130 8.09 -21.33 -0.97
C ALA A 130 7.97 -20.42 0.28
N PRO A 131 9.09 -19.98 0.88
CA PRO A 131 9.05 -19.15 2.08
C PRO A 131 8.71 -17.70 1.74
N ALA A 132 8.30 -16.94 2.76
CA ALA A 132 8.33 -15.47 2.70
C ALA A 132 9.76 -14.98 2.43
N LEU A 133 9.90 -13.79 1.83
CA LEU A 133 11.20 -13.22 1.48
C LEU A 133 11.46 -11.89 2.19
N ILE A 134 12.67 -11.73 2.72
CA ILE A 134 13.19 -10.49 3.29
C ILE A 134 14.16 -9.86 2.30
N GLY A 135 13.80 -8.66 1.85
CA GLY A 135 14.53 -7.86 0.88
C GLY A 135 15.31 -6.72 1.53
N THR A 136 16.54 -6.51 1.06
CA THR A 136 17.34 -5.32 1.41
C THR A 136 17.96 -4.72 0.16
N ALA A 137 17.91 -3.39 0.04
CA ALA A 137 18.61 -2.62 -0.97
C ALA A 137 19.33 -1.42 -0.35
N ASP A 138 20.54 -1.14 -0.81
CA ASP A 138 21.37 -0.02 -0.38
C ASP A 138 21.99 0.74 -1.56
N GLY A 139 22.40 1.98 -1.28
CA GLY A 139 23.03 2.89 -2.24
C GLY A 139 22.17 3.07 -3.49
N ARG A 140 22.76 2.86 -4.68
CA ARG A 140 22.08 3.06 -5.97
C ARG A 140 20.84 2.19 -6.20
N PHE A 141 20.69 1.12 -5.44
CA PHE A 141 19.57 0.19 -5.58
C PHE A 141 18.38 0.54 -4.69
N ALA A 142 18.57 1.35 -3.65
CA ALA A 142 17.53 1.67 -2.67
C ALA A 142 16.41 2.61 -3.18
N PRO A 143 16.69 3.68 -3.95
CA PRO A 143 15.68 4.67 -4.33
C PRO A 143 14.51 4.11 -5.16
N GLY A 144 13.40 3.82 -4.51
CA GLY A 144 12.18 3.30 -5.11
C GLY A 144 12.33 1.87 -5.58
N TRP A 145 13.19 1.11 -4.91
CA TRP A 145 13.25 -0.33 -5.10
C TRP A 145 11.85 -0.92 -4.90
N THR A 146 11.41 -1.71 -5.86
CA THR A 146 10.09 -2.33 -5.87
C THR A 146 10.27 -3.80 -6.22
N VAL A 147 9.56 -4.65 -5.49
CA VAL A 147 9.46 -6.07 -5.80
C VAL A 147 7.98 -6.42 -5.94
N GLN A 148 7.64 -7.00 -7.08
CA GLN A 148 6.35 -7.64 -7.30
C GLN A 148 6.49 -9.13 -7.05
N GLU A 149 5.54 -9.70 -6.32
CA GLU A 149 5.28 -11.13 -6.27
C GLU A 149 3.95 -11.40 -6.98
N THR A 150 3.97 -12.32 -7.94
CA THR A 150 2.79 -12.75 -8.70
C THR A 150 2.69 -14.27 -8.63
N THR A 151 1.59 -14.79 -8.10
CA THR A 151 1.35 -16.21 -7.91
C THR A 151 0.12 -16.65 -8.68
N GLU A 152 0.30 -17.66 -9.53
CA GLU A 152 -0.75 -18.33 -10.30
C GLU A 152 -1.14 -19.62 -9.57
N VAL A 153 -2.42 -19.82 -9.31
CA VAL A 153 -2.96 -21.01 -8.63
C VAL A 153 -4.01 -21.67 -9.53
N ALA A 154 -3.66 -22.81 -10.13
CA ALA A 154 -4.46 -23.41 -11.19
C ALA A 154 -5.84 -23.92 -10.77
N ALA A 155 -6.00 -24.37 -9.52
CA ALA A 155 -7.24 -24.95 -9.03
C ALA A 155 -7.36 -24.92 -7.50
N GLY A 156 -8.58 -25.15 -7.01
CA GLY A 156 -8.89 -25.21 -5.59
C GLY A 156 -9.34 -23.86 -5.02
N THR A 157 -9.35 -23.78 -3.69
CA THR A 157 -9.65 -22.55 -2.95
C THR A 157 -8.60 -21.51 -3.27
N GLY A 158 -9.03 -20.30 -3.65
CA GLY A 158 -8.08 -19.24 -3.97
C GLY A 158 -7.41 -19.37 -5.34
N ARG A 159 -7.94 -20.21 -6.24
CA ARG A 159 -7.50 -20.25 -7.64
C ARG A 159 -7.47 -18.84 -8.26
N GLY A 160 -6.57 -18.64 -9.21
CA GLY A 160 -6.46 -17.37 -9.93
C GLY A 160 -5.06 -16.78 -9.90
N LEU A 161 -4.99 -15.49 -10.22
CA LEU A 161 -3.76 -14.71 -10.27
C LEU A 161 -3.72 -13.80 -9.05
N GLN A 162 -2.90 -14.15 -8.07
CA GLN A 162 -2.71 -13.38 -6.85
C GLN A 162 -1.48 -12.49 -7.01
N GLY A 163 -1.58 -11.19 -6.74
CA GLY A 163 -0.40 -10.33 -6.88
C GLY A 163 -0.25 -9.29 -5.77
N VAL A 164 0.95 -9.20 -5.22
CA VAL A 164 1.29 -8.28 -4.13
C VAL A 164 2.59 -7.53 -4.43
N ASN A 165 2.59 -6.23 -4.15
CA ASN A 165 3.84 -5.48 -4.03
C ASN A 165 4.42 -5.76 -2.65
N CYS A 166 5.65 -6.27 -2.57
CA CYS A 166 6.32 -6.45 -1.29
C CYS A 166 6.45 -5.10 -0.57
N THR A 167 6.13 -5.06 0.72
CA THR A 167 5.98 -3.80 1.47
C THR A 167 7.09 -3.61 2.49
N GLY A 168 7.32 -2.37 2.90
CA GLY A 168 8.22 -2.09 4.02
C GLY A 168 7.60 -2.50 5.35
N ALA A 169 8.43 -2.80 6.34
CA ALA A 169 7.94 -3.06 7.70
C ALA A 169 7.40 -1.79 8.36
N ASP A 170 6.33 -1.95 9.12
CA ASP A 170 5.64 -0.90 9.84
C ASP A 170 5.10 -1.42 11.18
N THR A 171 4.32 -0.59 11.88
CA THR A 171 3.77 -0.87 13.21
C THR A 171 2.24 -0.93 13.26
N GLU A 172 1.56 -0.54 12.19
CA GLU A 172 0.10 -0.51 12.14
C GLU A 172 -0.39 -0.81 10.72
N PHE A 173 -1.41 -1.67 10.60
CA PHE A 173 -1.98 -2.06 9.30
C PHE A 173 -3.48 -2.29 9.40
N TRP A 174 -4.22 -1.79 8.41
CA TRP A 174 -5.67 -1.95 8.30
C TRP A 174 -6.04 -2.71 7.04
N PHE A 175 -6.85 -3.77 7.17
CA PHE A 175 -7.31 -4.61 6.05
C PHE A 175 -8.84 -4.75 6.05
N PRO A 176 -9.58 -3.76 5.54
CA PRO A 176 -11.01 -3.91 5.26
C PRO A 176 -11.22 -4.89 4.11
N GLY A 177 -12.11 -5.88 4.25
CA GLY A 177 -12.45 -6.84 3.18
C GLY A 177 -11.99 -8.28 3.41
N ALA A 178 -11.33 -8.55 4.54
CA ALA A 178 -11.07 -9.91 4.99
C ALA A 178 -12.39 -10.64 5.37
N GLY A 179 -12.33 -11.95 5.57
CA GLY A 179 -13.50 -12.76 5.92
C GLY A 179 -13.16 -14.08 6.63
N THR A 180 -14.10 -14.55 7.43
CA THR A 180 -14.05 -15.86 8.12
C THR A 180 -15.26 -16.73 7.83
N ALA A 181 -16.13 -16.34 6.89
CA ALA A 181 -17.25 -17.14 6.42
C ALA A 181 -16.81 -18.54 5.92
N ALA A 182 -17.73 -19.50 5.84
CA ALA A 182 -17.40 -20.90 5.56
C ALA A 182 -16.68 -21.17 4.22
N GLY A 183 -16.87 -20.32 3.21
CA GLY A 183 -16.17 -20.39 1.92
C GLY A 183 -14.85 -19.61 1.87
N ARG A 184 -14.49 -18.92 2.96
CA ARG A 184 -13.31 -18.05 3.07
C ARG A 184 -12.21 -18.72 3.88
N THR A 185 -10.99 -18.68 3.36
CA THR A 185 -9.79 -19.21 4.02
C THR A 185 -8.72 -18.13 4.04
N ASP A 186 -9.00 -17.03 4.73
CA ASP A 186 -8.13 -15.86 4.74
C ASP A 186 -6.99 -16.01 5.77
N TYR A 187 -5.77 -15.69 5.35
CA TYR A 187 -4.58 -15.67 6.21
C TYR A 187 -4.04 -14.26 6.36
N VAL A 188 -3.69 -13.86 7.59
CA VAL A 188 -2.80 -12.72 7.79
C VAL A 188 -1.35 -13.23 7.84
N HIS A 189 -0.52 -12.71 6.96
CA HIS A 189 0.90 -13.04 6.88
C HIS A 189 1.70 -11.96 7.59
N LEU A 190 2.52 -12.33 8.56
CA LEU A 190 3.35 -11.44 9.37
C LEU A 190 4.82 -11.82 9.18
N THR A 191 5.65 -10.90 8.69
CA THR A 191 7.09 -11.15 8.47
C THR A 191 7.92 -10.16 9.28
N ASN A 192 8.81 -10.65 10.13
CA ASN A 192 9.69 -9.82 10.94
C ASN A 192 11.09 -9.73 10.31
N PRO A 193 11.52 -8.54 9.83
CA PRO A 193 12.85 -8.36 9.22
C PRO A 193 13.97 -8.07 10.22
N ASP A 194 13.63 -7.86 11.49
CA ASP A 194 14.55 -7.34 12.49
C ASP A 194 15.24 -8.48 13.26
N ASP A 195 16.41 -8.19 13.85
CA ASP A 195 17.19 -9.15 14.65
C ASP A 195 16.57 -9.48 16.03
N SER A 196 15.44 -8.87 16.36
CA SER A 196 14.72 -9.03 17.62
C SER A 196 13.28 -9.46 17.35
N ALA A 197 12.69 -10.22 18.26
CA ALA A 197 11.32 -10.66 18.13
C ALA A 197 10.36 -9.45 18.14
N ALA A 198 9.33 -9.51 17.29
CA ALA A 198 8.23 -8.56 17.29
C ALA A 198 7.05 -9.11 18.09
N VAL A 199 6.28 -8.23 18.73
CA VAL A 199 5.04 -8.59 19.43
C VAL A 199 3.88 -7.86 18.77
N VAL A 200 2.90 -8.63 18.28
CA VAL A 200 1.83 -8.17 17.41
C VAL A 200 0.47 -8.54 18.00
N ASP A 201 -0.51 -7.65 17.88
CA ASP A 201 -1.92 -7.96 18.08
C ASP A 201 -2.65 -7.93 16.73
N VAL A 202 -3.56 -8.89 16.54
CA VAL A 202 -4.46 -9.01 15.39
C VAL A 202 -5.89 -8.89 15.91
N GLU A 203 -6.50 -7.72 15.71
CA GLU A 203 -7.87 -7.43 16.11
C GLU A 203 -8.82 -7.60 14.92
N LEU A 204 -10.02 -8.11 15.20
CA LEU A 204 -11.05 -8.34 14.19
C LEU A 204 -12.28 -7.49 14.50
N TYR A 205 -12.76 -6.75 13.50
CA TYR A 205 -13.98 -5.95 13.58
C TYR A 205 -14.99 -6.46 12.57
N GLY A 206 -16.23 -6.67 13.01
CA GLY A 206 -17.35 -7.05 12.17
C GLY A 206 -18.49 -6.05 12.23
N LYS A 207 -19.62 -6.39 11.62
CA LYS A 207 -20.81 -5.52 11.56
C LYS A 207 -21.41 -5.16 12.93
N ASP A 208 -21.15 -5.98 13.95
CA ASP A 208 -21.68 -5.80 15.31
C ASP A 208 -20.62 -5.21 16.27
N GLY A 209 -19.44 -4.85 15.76
CA GLY A 209 -18.35 -4.27 16.53
C GLY A 209 -17.09 -5.15 16.58
N ALA A 210 -16.23 -4.85 17.55
CA ALA A 210 -15.04 -5.65 17.84
C ALA A 210 -15.40 -7.09 18.23
N ILE A 211 -14.73 -8.05 17.60
CA ILE A 211 -14.86 -9.47 17.87
C ILE A 211 -13.76 -9.87 18.83
N LYS A 212 -14.15 -10.32 20.03
CA LYS A 212 -13.19 -10.72 21.06
C LYS A 212 -12.42 -11.97 20.61
N SER A 213 -11.09 -11.86 20.59
CA SER A 213 -10.18 -12.97 20.37
C SER A 213 -8.98 -12.87 21.31
N SER A 214 -8.83 -13.83 22.23
CA SER A 214 -7.60 -13.93 23.04
C SER A 214 -6.45 -14.55 22.26
N LEU A 215 -6.73 -15.17 21.10
CA LEU A 215 -5.73 -15.83 20.27
C LEU A 215 -5.02 -14.84 19.34
N GLY A 216 -5.60 -13.66 19.10
CA GLY A 216 -4.99 -12.60 18.31
C GLY A 216 -4.07 -11.67 19.11
N GLU A 217 -3.95 -11.81 20.43
CA GLU A 217 -3.18 -10.88 21.27
C GLU A 217 -1.77 -11.42 21.61
N ASN A 218 -0.78 -10.53 21.68
CA ASN A 218 0.60 -10.80 22.07
C ASN A 218 1.28 -11.91 21.25
N LEU A 219 0.98 -11.98 19.96
CA LEU A 219 1.60 -12.90 19.01
C LEU A 219 3.08 -12.53 18.83
N THR A 220 3.97 -13.49 19.06
CA THR A 220 5.41 -13.27 18.95
C THR A 220 5.89 -13.72 17.58
N VAL A 221 6.41 -12.81 16.76
CA VAL A 221 7.05 -13.16 15.48
C VAL A 221 8.57 -13.16 15.67
N LYS A 222 9.21 -14.32 15.52
CA LYS A 222 10.66 -14.50 15.72
C LYS A 222 11.48 -13.61 14.77
N PRO A 223 12.73 -13.27 15.13
CA PRO A 223 13.66 -12.57 14.23
C PRO A 223 13.78 -13.28 12.89
N HIS A 224 13.79 -12.52 11.79
CA HIS A 224 13.94 -13.03 10.41
C HIS A 224 12.95 -14.14 10.01
N ALA A 225 11.81 -14.22 10.69
CA ALA A 225 10.83 -15.26 10.47
C ALA A 225 9.50 -14.71 9.94
N SER A 226 8.71 -15.59 9.35
CA SER A 226 7.35 -15.33 8.89
C SER A 226 6.36 -16.29 9.53
N GLU A 227 5.16 -15.79 9.81
CA GLU A 227 4.03 -16.54 10.37
C GLU A 227 2.76 -16.22 9.58
N ALA A 228 2.04 -17.25 9.13
CA ALA A 228 0.74 -17.11 8.47
C ALA A 228 -0.36 -17.61 9.41
N ILE A 229 -1.29 -16.72 9.77
CA ILE A 229 -2.34 -17.00 10.76
C ILE A 229 -3.69 -17.06 10.04
N LEU A 230 -4.36 -18.21 10.12
CA LEU A 230 -5.70 -18.38 9.57
C LEU A 230 -6.71 -17.57 10.40
N LEU A 231 -7.33 -16.55 9.82
CA LEU A 231 -8.22 -15.63 10.56
C LEU A 231 -9.40 -16.37 11.21
N SER A 232 -9.87 -17.46 10.61
CA SER A 232 -10.99 -18.24 11.12
C SER A 232 -10.67 -19.07 12.38
N THR A 233 -9.39 -19.21 12.76
CA THR A 233 -9.00 -19.83 14.03
C THR A 233 -8.96 -18.84 15.17
N LEU A 234 -8.98 -17.53 14.88
CA LEU A 234 -8.99 -16.48 15.90
C LEU A 234 -10.38 -16.25 16.50
N THR A 235 -11.45 -16.71 15.84
CA THR A 235 -12.82 -16.49 16.30
C THR A 235 -13.80 -17.55 15.81
N ASP A 236 -14.76 -17.90 16.67
CA ASP A 236 -15.92 -18.71 16.28
C ASP A 236 -17.03 -17.88 15.59
N GLN A 237 -16.96 -16.54 15.68
CA GLN A 237 -17.92 -15.64 15.06
C GLN A 237 -17.57 -15.44 13.58
N ARG A 238 -18.15 -16.26 12.71
CA ARG A 238 -17.92 -16.18 11.26
C ARG A 238 -18.55 -14.93 10.66
N GLN A 239 -17.77 -14.18 9.89
CA GLN A 239 -18.19 -12.96 9.22
C GLN A 239 -17.80 -13.00 7.76
N SER A 240 -18.69 -12.54 6.87
CA SER A 240 -18.38 -12.40 5.44
C SER A 240 -17.49 -11.20 5.16
N ASP A 241 -17.67 -10.13 5.94
CA ASP A 241 -16.95 -8.88 5.83
C ASP A 241 -16.33 -8.54 7.19
N LEU A 242 -15.01 -8.41 7.21
CA LEU A 242 -14.22 -8.03 8.37
C LEU A 242 -13.31 -6.88 8.02
N THR A 243 -12.99 -6.08 9.04
CA THR A 243 -11.78 -5.27 9.06
C THR A 243 -10.80 -5.91 10.03
N VAL A 244 -9.61 -6.26 9.54
CA VAL A 244 -8.49 -6.70 10.39
C VAL A 244 -7.61 -5.51 10.70
N HIS A 245 -7.24 -5.37 11.96
CA HIS A 245 -6.27 -4.39 12.42
C HIS A 245 -5.07 -5.13 13.01
N VAL A 246 -3.88 -4.88 12.47
CA VAL A 246 -2.64 -5.42 12.99
C VAL A 246 -1.87 -4.29 13.65
N SER A 247 -1.60 -4.41 14.95
CA SER A 247 -0.82 -3.43 15.70
C SER A 247 0.41 -4.07 16.33
N VAL A 248 1.55 -3.40 16.24
CA VAL A 248 2.83 -3.92 16.73
C VAL A 248 3.20 -3.22 18.04
N ARG A 249 3.22 -3.98 19.14
CA ARG A 249 3.59 -3.49 20.48
C ARG A 249 5.09 -3.26 20.63
N SER A 250 5.90 -4.07 19.94
CA SER A 250 7.35 -4.00 19.96
C SER A 250 7.93 -4.56 18.66
N GLY A 251 8.98 -3.93 18.14
CA GLY A 251 9.53 -4.26 16.82
C GLY A 251 8.70 -3.68 15.68
N ARG A 252 8.81 -4.27 14.49
CA ARG A 252 8.05 -3.95 13.28
C ARG A 252 7.86 -5.22 12.46
N VAL A 253 6.82 -5.29 11.65
CA VAL A 253 6.57 -6.41 10.74
C VAL A 253 6.12 -5.90 9.37
N GLY A 254 6.25 -6.71 8.33
CA GLY A 254 5.44 -6.58 7.13
C GLY A 254 4.16 -7.38 7.31
N ALA A 255 3.04 -6.86 6.84
CA ALA A 255 1.74 -7.52 6.92
C ALA A 255 0.97 -7.46 5.60
N ALA A 256 0.33 -8.57 5.23
CA ALA A 256 -0.59 -8.67 4.11
C ALA A 256 -1.67 -9.72 4.42
N VAL A 257 -2.87 -9.57 3.86
CA VAL A 257 -3.91 -10.60 3.96
C VAL A 257 -4.01 -11.35 2.64
N GLN A 258 -3.87 -12.67 2.69
CA GLN A 258 -4.19 -13.54 1.57
C GLN A 258 -5.66 -13.93 1.67
N ALA A 259 -6.50 -13.39 0.79
CA ALA A 259 -7.94 -13.62 0.82
C ALA A 259 -8.31 -14.71 -0.20
N LEU A 260 -8.79 -15.85 0.29
CA LEU A 260 -9.03 -17.05 -0.51
C LEU A 260 -10.50 -17.46 -0.42
N ASP A 261 -11.18 -17.56 -1.56
CA ASP A 261 -12.58 -17.96 -1.68
C ASP A 261 -12.73 -19.20 -2.55
N ASP A 262 -13.66 -20.09 -2.19
CA ASP A 262 -13.91 -21.34 -2.91
C ASP A 262 -14.64 -21.14 -4.25
N LYS A 263 -15.33 -20.01 -4.43
CA LYS A 263 -16.15 -19.70 -5.61
C LYS A 263 -15.56 -18.61 -6.47
N VAL A 264 -15.06 -17.53 -5.87
CA VAL A 264 -14.56 -16.36 -6.63
C VAL A 264 -13.03 -16.27 -6.69
N GLY A 265 -12.32 -17.33 -6.32
CA GLY A 265 -10.86 -17.38 -6.41
C GLY A 265 -10.18 -16.64 -5.25
N GLY A 266 -8.95 -16.19 -5.44
CA GLY A 266 -8.21 -15.48 -4.40
C GLY A 266 -7.30 -14.40 -4.97
N ASP A 267 -6.93 -13.45 -4.11
CA ASP A 267 -5.93 -12.41 -4.35
C ASP A 267 -5.38 -11.89 -3.02
N TRP A 268 -4.34 -11.08 -3.09
CA TRP A 268 -3.79 -10.38 -1.95
C TRP A 268 -4.58 -9.09 -1.64
N LEU A 269 -4.97 -8.93 -0.38
CA LEU A 269 -5.44 -7.68 0.19
C LEU A 269 -4.26 -6.98 0.88
N ALA A 270 -3.69 -5.99 0.19
CA ALA A 270 -2.69 -5.10 0.77
C ALA A 270 -3.32 -4.16 1.82
N ALA A 271 -2.48 -3.66 2.74
CA ALA A 271 -2.93 -2.73 3.77
C ALA A 271 -3.49 -1.44 3.13
N ALA A 272 -4.59 -0.95 3.67
CA ALA A 272 -5.09 0.38 3.37
C ALA A 272 -4.08 1.44 3.84
N ALA A 273 -4.07 2.58 3.15
CA ALA A 273 -3.40 3.76 3.64
C ALA A 273 -3.97 4.21 5.00
N ASP A 274 -3.19 5.01 5.72
CA ASP A 274 -3.55 5.53 7.03
C ASP A 274 -4.99 6.10 7.05
N PRO A 275 -5.73 5.92 8.16
CA PRO A 275 -7.09 6.43 8.29
C PRO A 275 -7.19 7.91 7.91
N ALA A 276 -8.11 8.23 7.00
CA ALA A 276 -8.26 9.59 6.49
C ALA A 276 -9.73 9.94 6.23
N GLY A 277 -10.03 11.24 6.21
CA GLY A 277 -11.38 11.74 5.97
C GLY A 277 -11.88 11.56 4.53
N SER A 278 -10.97 11.61 3.57
CA SER A 278 -11.26 11.39 2.15
C SER A 278 -10.39 10.26 1.63
N LEU A 279 -10.99 9.34 0.88
CA LEU A 279 -10.34 8.12 0.41
C LEU A 279 -10.50 7.97 -1.10
N VAL A 280 -9.49 7.38 -1.74
CA VAL A 280 -9.52 7.02 -3.16
C VAL A 280 -9.12 5.57 -3.33
N LEU A 281 -9.97 4.81 -4.03
CA LEU A 281 -9.81 3.38 -4.32
C LEU A 281 -9.70 3.23 -5.85
N PRO A 282 -8.49 3.29 -6.43
CA PRO A 282 -8.31 3.50 -7.85
C PRO A 282 -8.38 2.23 -8.73
N GLY A 283 -8.98 2.37 -9.91
CA GLY A 283 -8.87 1.41 -11.02
C GLY A 283 -9.75 0.16 -10.90
N ILE A 284 -11.04 0.37 -10.60
CA ILE A 284 -12.09 -0.63 -10.80
C ILE A 284 -12.19 -0.94 -12.31
N PRO A 285 -11.95 -2.20 -12.74
CA PRO A 285 -11.99 -2.57 -14.15
C PRO A 285 -13.38 -2.41 -14.74
N LYS A 286 -13.44 -2.01 -16.02
CA LYS A 286 -14.69 -1.76 -16.75
C LYS A 286 -15.66 -2.94 -16.83
N ASP A 287 -15.14 -4.16 -16.68
CA ASP A 287 -15.89 -5.42 -16.73
C ASP A 287 -16.08 -6.05 -15.34
N ALA A 288 -15.90 -5.26 -14.27
CA ALA A 288 -16.34 -5.63 -12.93
C ALA A 288 -17.84 -5.95 -12.94
N THR A 289 -18.20 -7.13 -12.47
CA THR A 289 -19.59 -7.60 -12.42
C THR A 289 -20.23 -7.36 -11.07
N ASP A 290 -19.40 -7.20 -10.04
CA ASP A 290 -19.80 -6.97 -8.67
C ASP A 290 -18.67 -6.23 -7.94
N VAL A 291 -19.01 -5.21 -7.16
CA VAL A 291 -18.08 -4.39 -6.40
C VAL A 291 -18.66 -4.18 -5.02
N ARG A 292 -17.94 -4.64 -4.00
CA ARG A 292 -18.32 -4.48 -2.60
C ARG A 292 -17.38 -3.52 -1.91
N LEU A 293 -17.92 -2.47 -1.31
CA LEU A 293 -17.17 -1.52 -0.49
C LEU A 293 -17.22 -1.96 0.97
N ILE A 294 -16.06 -2.10 1.61
CA ILE A 294 -15.92 -2.38 3.03
C ILE A 294 -15.18 -1.22 3.68
N ALA A 295 -15.76 -0.61 4.71
CA ALA A 295 -15.23 0.55 5.40
C ALA A 295 -15.32 0.40 6.93
N PHE A 296 -14.41 1.07 7.62
CA PHE A 296 -14.32 1.06 9.08
C PHE A 296 -13.77 2.39 9.58
N THR A 297 -14.26 2.84 10.72
CA THR A 297 -13.70 3.98 11.44
C THR A 297 -13.43 3.60 12.89
N HIS A 298 -12.29 4.05 13.38
CA HIS A 298 -11.89 3.93 14.78
C HIS A 298 -12.15 5.25 15.49
N GLY A 299 -12.56 5.19 16.77
CA GLY A 299 -12.79 6.35 17.62
C GLY A 299 -14.18 6.33 18.27
N ASP A 300 -14.72 7.50 18.58
CA ASP A 300 -16.04 7.66 19.21
C ASP A 300 -17.11 8.22 18.26
N ASP A 301 -16.69 8.75 17.10
CA ASP A 301 -17.57 9.45 16.15
C ASP A 301 -17.89 8.59 14.93
N ASP A 302 -19.15 8.62 14.50
CA ASP A 302 -19.59 8.01 13.24
C ASP A 302 -19.14 8.87 12.05
N ALA A 303 -18.83 8.22 10.93
CA ALA A 303 -18.44 8.88 9.69
C ALA A 303 -19.54 8.79 8.63
N ASP A 304 -19.98 9.93 8.11
CA ASP A 304 -20.87 10.01 6.96
C ASP A 304 -20.10 10.45 5.71
N LEU A 305 -20.10 9.60 4.69
CA LEU A 305 -19.31 9.77 3.47
C LEU A 305 -20.22 9.82 2.24
N LYS A 306 -19.90 10.70 1.29
CA LYS A 306 -20.43 10.65 -0.08
C LYS A 306 -19.65 9.62 -0.86
N ILE A 307 -20.37 8.75 -1.57
CA ILE A 307 -19.76 7.82 -2.52
C ILE A 307 -19.84 8.43 -3.92
N ARG A 308 -18.69 8.56 -4.59
CA ARG A 308 -18.60 9.01 -5.99
C ARG A 308 -17.74 8.05 -6.80
N LEU A 309 -18.11 7.80 -8.06
CA LEU A 309 -17.27 7.09 -9.02
C LEU A 309 -16.65 8.12 -9.97
N ALA A 310 -15.33 8.22 -10.00
CA ALA A 310 -14.60 8.94 -11.03
C ALA A 310 -14.52 8.07 -12.29
N SER A 311 -15.37 8.35 -13.27
CA SER A 311 -15.36 7.68 -14.59
C SER A 311 -14.44 8.41 -15.58
N PRO A 312 -14.29 7.94 -16.83
CA PRO A 312 -13.54 8.66 -17.86
C PRO A 312 -14.13 10.03 -18.19
N ASP A 313 -15.43 10.22 -17.94
CA ASP A 313 -16.16 11.45 -18.28
C ASP A 313 -16.25 12.42 -17.10
N GLY A 314 -16.33 11.93 -15.85
CA GLY A 314 -16.34 12.75 -14.65
C GLY A 314 -16.79 12.01 -13.39
N LEU A 315 -17.02 12.74 -12.31
CA LEU A 315 -17.54 12.18 -11.06
C LEU A 315 -19.04 11.93 -11.16
N ILE A 316 -19.45 10.67 -11.10
CA ILE A 316 -20.86 10.26 -11.02
C ILE A 316 -21.20 9.77 -9.62
N THR A 317 -22.50 9.80 -9.28
CA THR A 317 -22.98 9.24 -8.00
C THR A 317 -23.63 7.88 -8.29
N PRO A 318 -23.15 6.78 -7.69
CA PRO A 318 -23.79 5.47 -7.83
C PRO A 318 -25.24 5.49 -7.33
N ALA A 319 -26.18 5.06 -8.17
CA ALA A 319 -27.60 5.06 -7.82
C ALA A 319 -27.91 4.11 -6.67
N GLY A 320 -28.63 4.59 -5.65
CA GLY A 320 -28.98 3.83 -4.45
C GLY A 320 -27.83 3.65 -3.44
N ASN A 321 -26.66 4.21 -3.75
CA ASN A 321 -25.46 4.19 -2.92
C ASN A 321 -24.82 5.58 -2.91
N GLU A 322 -25.61 6.62 -2.67
CA GLU A 322 -25.15 8.02 -2.69
C GLU A 322 -24.29 8.38 -1.48
N THR A 323 -24.61 7.79 -0.33
CA THR A 323 -23.96 8.03 0.96
C THR A 323 -23.67 6.73 1.68
N LEU A 324 -22.61 6.73 2.49
CA LEU A 324 -22.20 5.64 3.36
C LEU A 324 -22.15 6.15 4.79
N HIS A 325 -22.88 5.51 5.69
CA HIS A 325 -22.78 5.75 7.12
C HIS A 325 -21.91 4.64 7.74
N VAL A 326 -20.76 5.03 8.29
CA VAL A 326 -19.82 4.13 8.96
C VAL A 326 -19.91 4.39 10.45
N LYS A 327 -20.52 3.44 11.16
CA LYS A 327 -20.65 3.53 12.61
C LYS A 327 -19.32 3.22 13.28
N SER A 328 -18.94 4.00 14.29
CA SER A 328 -17.66 3.81 14.95
C SER A 328 -17.51 2.41 15.56
N GLY A 329 -16.33 1.82 15.36
CA GLY A 329 -15.99 0.49 15.85
C GLY A 329 -16.70 -0.66 15.15
N MET A 330 -17.51 -0.40 14.10
CA MET A 330 -18.22 -1.41 13.33
C MET A 330 -17.77 -1.40 11.87
N THR A 331 -17.61 -2.58 11.28
CA THR A 331 -17.35 -2.71 9.84
C THR A 331 -18.66 -2.56 9.07
N THR A 332 -18.71 -1.55 8.19
CA THR A 332 -19.81 -1.35 7.25
C THR A 332 -19.44 -1.91 5.90
N ALA A 333 -20.32 -2.72 5.31
CA ALA A 333 -20.16 -3.25 3.95
C ALA A 333 -21.37 -2.91 3.08
N VAL A 334 -21.11 -2.43 1.87
CA VAL A 334 -22.14 -2.01 0.89
C VAL A 334 -21.87 -2.68 -0.46
N ASP A 335 -22.92 -3.22 -1.06
CA ASP A 335 -22.90 -3.78 -2.41
C ASP A 335 -23.18 -2.66 -3.43
N LEU A 336 -22.21 -2.39 -4.30
CA LEU A 336 -22.31 -1.42 -5.40
C LEU A 336 -22.67 -2.09 -6.74
N GLY A 337 -22.66 -3.42 -6.82
CA GLY A 337 -22.88 -4.21 -8.02
C GLY A 337 -21.92 -3.85 -9.17
N ASP A 338 -22.41 -3.95 -10.41
CA ASP A 338 -21.74 -3.40 -11.60
C ASP A 338 -21.83 -1.87 -11.61
N VAL A 339 -21.03 -1.24 -10.75
CA VAL A 339 -20.96 0.22 -10.60
C VAL A 339 -20.30 0.89 -11.82
N THR A 340 -19.42 0.17 -12.51
CA THR A 340 -18.65 0.65 -13.67
C THR A 340 -19.46 0.74 -14.95
N ARG A 341 -20.51 -0.07 -15.11
CA ARG A 341 -21.41 -0.05 -16.29
C ARG A 341 -20.68 -0.10 -17.63
N GLY A 342 -19.53 -0.79 -17.69
CA GLY A 342 -18.73 -0.92 -18.91
C GLY A 342 -17.61 0.11 -19.07
N GLU A 343 -17.42 1.04 -18.12
CA GLU A 343 -16.34 2.03 -18.11
C GLU A 343 -15.50 1.91 -16.83
N ALA A 344 -14.18 1.85 -17.00
CA ALA A 344 -13.27 1.76 -15.85
C ALA A 344 -13.37 3.03 -15.01
N GLY A 345 -13.24 2.90 -13.69
CA GLY A 345 -13.42 4.02 -12.78
C GLY A 345 -12.70 3.82 -11.46
N SER A 346 -12.83 4.82 -10.59
CA SER A 346 -12.24 4.79 -9.26
C SER A 346 -13.24 5.30 -8.24
N LEU A 347 -13.31 4.69 -7.07
CA LEU A 347 -14.20 5.16 -6.02
C LEU A 347 -13.53 6.29 -5.25
N VAL A 348 -14.26 7.37 -5.02
CA VAL A 348 -13.84 8.53 -4.23
C VAL A 348 -14.85 8.70 -3.10
N LEU A 349 -14.36 8.63 -1.87
CA LEU A 349 -15.15 8.83 -0.65
C LEU A 349 -14.76 10.17 -0.05
N THR A 350 -15.74 11.02 0.25
CA THR A 350 -15.51 12.34 0.87
C THR A 350 -16.53 12.60 1.97
N PRO A 351 -16.19 13.34 3.05
CA PRO A 351 -17.13 13.61 4.13
C PRO A 351 -18.38 14.35 3.65
N THR A 352 -19.56 14.02 4.20
CA THR A 352 -20.78 14.82 3.99
C THR A 352 -20.80 16.08 4.86
N ASP A 353 -20.23 15.98 6.06
CA ASP A 353 -20.34 16.94 7.15
C ASP A 353 -19.02 17.03 7.93
N GLN A 354 -18.82 16.18 8.95
CA GLN A 354 -17.62 16.18 9.79
C GLN A 354 -16.57 15.23 9.24
N THR A 355 -15.31 15.61 9.39
CA THR A 355 -14.20 14.78 8.94
C THR A 355 -13.82 13.80 10.03
N VAL A 356 -14.15 12.52 9.82
CA VAL A 356 -13.77 11.39 10.68
C VAL A 356 -12.79 10.50 9.91
N PRO A 357 -11.67 10.03 10.52
CA PRO A 357 -10.74 9.13 9.85
C PRO A 357 -11.36 7.77 9.55
N VAL A 358 -11.34 7.35 8.28
CA VAL A 358 -11.89 6.08 7.81
C VAL A 358 -10.81 5.30 7.07
N VAL A 359 -10.87 3.97 7.14
CA VAL A 359 -10.16 3.05 6.24
C VAL A 359 -11.18 2.30 5.40
N ALA A 360 -10.84 2.00 4.15
CA ALA A 360 -11.73 1.28 3.25
C ALA A 360 -10.97 0.43 2.23
N ALA A 361 -11.64 -0.57 1.69
CA ALA A 361 -11.19 -1.32 0.53
C ALA A 361 -12.39 -1.77 -0.32
N LEU A 362 -12.12 -2.10 -1.59
CA LEU A 362 -13.07 -2.77 -2.46
C LEU A 362 -12.70 -4.24 -2.60
N GLN A 363 -13.70 -5.09 -2.54
CA GLN A 363 -13.65 -6.40 -3.19
C GLN A 363 -14.27 -6.25 -4.58
N VAL A 364 -13.53 -6.62 -5.62
CA VAL A 364 -13.96 -6.54 -7.02
C VAL A 364 -14.07 -7.95 -7.57
N VAL A 365 -15.19 -8.29 -8.19
CA VAL A 365 -15.40 -9.59 -8.85
C VAL A 365 -15.63 -9.38 -10.34
N ARG A 366 -14.88 -10.12 -11.17
CA ARG A 366 -15.04 -10.18 -12.63
C ARG A 366 -15.46 -11.59 -13.04
N GLY A 367 -16.03 -11.71 -14.24
CA GLY A 367 -16.40 -13.00 -14.83
C GLY A 367 -17.82 -13.47 -14.48
N LYS A 368 -18.16 -14.70 -14.90
CA LYS A 368 -19.53 -15.23 -14.81
C LYS A 368 -19.52 -16.72 -14.46
N GLY A 369 -20.57 -17.18 -13.76
CA GLY A 369 -20.70 -18.57 -13.35
C GLY A 369 -19.49 -19.02 -12.53
N ASP A 370 -18.91 -20.16 -12.91
CA ASP A 370 -17.75 -20.75 -12.24
C ASP A 370 -16.40 -20.15 -12.71
N LYS A 371 -16.43 -19.14 -13.58
CA LYS A 371 -15.25 -18.39 -14.07
C LYS A 371 -15.17 -17.00 -13.43
N LYS A 372 -15.58 -16.89 -12.17
CA LYS A 372 -15.52 -15.64 -11.41
C LYS A 372 -14.22 -15.56 -10.65
N GLU A 373 -13.53 -14.43 -10.77
CA GLU A 373 -12.29 -14.17 -10.02
C GLU A 373 -12.44 -12.88 -9.22
N THR A 374 -11.66 -12.74 -8.15
CA THR A 374 -11.72 -11.59 -7.24
C THR A 374 -10.36 -10.91 -7.14
N ALA A 375 -10.38 -9.59 -6.93
CA ALA A 375 -9.22 -8.80 -6.57
C ALA A 375 -9.62 -7.74 -5.54
N PHE A 376 -8.64 -7.18 -4.85
CA PHE A 376 -8.86 -6.16 -3.83
C PHE A 376 -8.25 -4.81 -4.20
N ILE A 377 -8.95 -3.72 -3.87
CA ILE A 377 -8.45 -2.36 -4.05
C ILE A 377 -8.55 -1.64 -2.71
N PRO A 378 -7.49 -1.62 -1.88
CA PRO A 378 -7.49 -0.79 -0.68
C PRO A 378 -7.50 0.69 -1.04
N ALA A 379 -8.04 1.53 -0.14
CA ALA A 379 -7.80 2.96 -0.19
C ALA A 379 -6.30 3.23 -0.12
N THR A 380 -5.80 4.10 -1.00
CA THR A 380 -4.36 4.34 -1.16
C THR A 380 -4.03 5.82 -1.08
N ALA A 381 -2.80 6.12 -0.65
CA ALA A 381 -2.23 7.44 -0.81
C ALA A 381 -1.97 7.77 -2.29
N ALA A 382 -1.89 9.05 -2.61
CA ALA A 382 -1.49 9.52 -3.92
C ALA A 382 -0.06 9.06 -4.28
N VAL A 383 0.23 9.00 -5.58
CA VAL A 383 1.55 8.65 -6.15
C VAL A 383 2.69 9.50 -5.55
N GLY A 384 2.40 10.74 -5.15
CA GLY A 384 3.39 11.65 -4.57
C GLY A 384 4.45 12.05 -5.59
N ALA A 385 5.72 11.77 -5.31
CA ALA A 385 6.82 12.11 -6.22
C ALA A 385 6.92 11.13 -7.40
N ARG A 386 6.73 9.85 -7.10
CA ARG A 386 6.92 8.74 -8.03
C ARG A 386 6.31 7.47 -7.43
N ALA A 387 5.71 6.64 -8.27
CA ALA A 387 5.35 5.27 -7.95
C ALA A 387 5.96 4.33 -8.99
N THR A 388 6.20 3.09 -8.60
CA THR A 388 6.84 2.09 -9.45
C THR A 388 6.05 0.79 -9.39
N SER A 389 5.97 0.14 -10.53
CA SER A 389 5.20 -1.07 -10.75
C SER A 389 6.07 -2.03 -11.56
N ALA A 390 6.48 -3.15 -10.97
CA ALA A 390 7.28 -4.18 -11.64
C ALA A 390 6.38 -5.17 -12.43
N ASP A 391 6.99 -6.14 -13.11
CA ASP A 391 6.29 -7.30 -13.70
C ASP A 391 5.22 -7.01 -14.77
N ASN A 392 5.41 -5.96 -15.57
CA ASN A 392 4.50 -5.65 -16.66
C ASN A 392 4.88 -6.45 -17.91
N SER A 393 3.88 -6.76 -18.73
CA SER A 393 4.04 -7.48 -19.98
C SER A 393 3.45 -6.68 -21.14
N ALA A 394 3.73 -7.08 -22.37
CA ALA A 394 3.22 -6.39 -23.56
C ALA A 394 1.68 -6.43 -23.65
N LYS A 395 1.04 -7.40 -22.98
CA LYS A 395 -0.40 -7.66 -23.02
C LYS A 395 -0.86 -8.13 -21.66
N GLY A 396 -1.95 -7.59 -21.14
CA GLY A 396 -2.48 -7.97 -19.82
C GLY A 396 -2.09 -7.00 -18.72
N THR A 397 -1.33 -5.94 -19.02
CA THR A 397 -1.13 -4.80 -18.13
C THR A 397 -2.08 -3.67 -18.49
N THR A 398 -2.83 -3.18 -17.52
CA THR A 398 -3.63 -1.95 -17.62
C THR A 398 -3.22 -1.00 -16.49
N LEU A 399 -2.92 0.27 -16.83
CA LEU A 399 -2.58 1.31 -15.87
C LEU A 399 -3.74 2.30 -15.78
N ALA A 400 -4.38 2.40 -14.62
CA ALA A 400 -5.41 3.38 -14.35
C ALA A 400 -4.80 4.60 -13.64
N LEU A 401 -5.08 5.80 -14.13
CA LEU A 401 -4.69 7.07 -13.51
C LEU A 401 -5.95 7.85 -13.11
N THR A 402 -6.01 8.26 -11.84
CA THR A 402 -7.16 8.98 -11.26
C THR A 402 -6.73 10.32 -10.73
N ALA A 403 -7.44 11.39 -11.09
CA ALA A 403 -7.17 12.74 -10.62
C ALA A 403 -8.47 13.34 -10.03
N PRO A 404 -8.81 13.07 -8.75
CA PRO A 404 -10.12 13.41 -8.21
C PRO A 404 -10.36 14.92 -8.09
N ASP A 405 -9.34 15.67 -7.64
CA ASP A 405 -9.51 17.06 -7.19
C ASP A 405 -8.93 18.13 -8.14
N GLY A 406 -8.16 17.72 -9.15
CA GLY A 406 -7.58 18.66 -10.11
C GLY A 406 -6.94 17.96 -11.30
N THR A 407 -7.00 18.59 -12.47
CA THR A 407 -6.31 18.09 -13.67
C THR A 407 -4.82 17.96 -13.41
N ALA A 408 -4.22 16.86 -13.85
CA ALA A 408 -2.81 16.57 -13.64
C ALA A 408 -2.12 16.11 -14.92
N THR A 409 -0.84 16.44 -15.04
CA THR A 409 0.04 15.89 -16.06
C THR A 409 0.90 14.80 -15.44
N VAL A 410 0.89 13.61 -16.03
CA VAL A 410 1.59 12.43 -15.53
C VAL A 410 2.53 11.90 -16.58
N LYS A 411 3.80 11.75 -16.21
CA LYS A 411 4.82 11.10 -17.05
C LYS A 411 4.89 9.64 -16.63
N VAL A 412 4.78 8.72 -17.58
CA VAL A 412 4.94 7.29 -17.36
C VAL A 412 6.12 6.80 -18.19
N THR A 413 7.06 6.14 -17.53
CA THR A 413 8.26 5.57 -18.14
C THR A 413 8.22 4.06 -18.03
N ALA A 414 8.28 3.36 -19.16
CA ALA A 414 8.58 1.93 -19.22
C ALA A 414 10.11 1.74 -19.23
N SER A 415 10.61 0.84 -18.38
CA SER A 415 12.03 0.48 -18.32
C SER A 415 12.49 -0.31 -19.55
N ALA A 416 13.76 -0.73 -19.59
CA ALA A 416 14.12 -1.85 -20.46
C ALA A 416 13.38 -3.12 -19.98
N GLY A 417 13.19 -4.11 -20.86
CA GLY A 417 12.76 -5.44 -20.43
C GLY A 417 13.86 -6.18 -19.69
N SER A 418 13.48 -7.17 -18.87
CA SER A 418 14.41 -8.01 -18.10
C SER A 418 15.43 -8.74 -18.99
N GLU A 419 15.08 -9.00 -20.25
CA GLU A 419 15.93 -9.66 -21.25
C GLU A 419 16.33 -8.76 -22.42
N GLY A 420 15.98 -7.46 -22.34
CA GLY A 420 16.36 -6.46 -23.33
C GLY A 420 15.19 -5.61 -23.85
N GLY A 421 15.54 -4.74 -24.80
CA GLY A 421 14.71 -3.64 -25.25
C GLY A 421 15.14 -2.31 -24.64
N SER A 422 14.55 -1.22 -25.12
CA SER A 422 14.91 0.14 -24.71
C SER A 422 13.76 0.83 -23.98
N PRO A 423 14.06 1.61 -22.91
CA PRO A 423 13.05 2.37 -22.19
C PRO A 423 12.25 3.32 -23.11
N VAL A 424 10.98 3.53 -22.79
CA VAL A 424 10.08 4.43 -23.51
C VAL A 424 9.30 5.27 -22.51
N THR A 425 9.12 6.56 -22.78
CA THR A 425 8.35 7.47 -21.91
C THR A 425 7.20 8.09 -22.68
N LYS A 426 6.04 8.21 -22.02
CA LYS A 426 4.86 8.91 -22.50
C LYS A 426 4.33 9.85 -21.42
N THR A 427 3.63 10.90 -21.83
CA THR A 427 2.99 11.85 -20.92
C THR A 427 1.49 11.86 -21.19
N TYR A 428 0.72 11.90 -20.12
CA TYR A 428 -0.75 11.88 -20.13
C TYR A 428 -1.29 13.08 -19.37
N THR A 429 -2.45 13.56 -19.80
CA THR A 429 -3.21 14.57 -19.08
C THR A 429 -4.48 13.92 -18.54
N VAL A 430 -4.57 13.83 -17.21
CA VAL A 430 -5.72 13.26 -16.51
C VAL A 430 -6.61 14.42 -16.07
N ARG A 431 -7.86 14.46 -16.53
CA ARG A 431 -8.78 15.55 -16.18
C ARG A 431 -9.22 15.43 -14.73
N SER A 432 -9.48 16.57 -14.10
CA SER A 432 -10.10 16.62 -12.78
C SER A 432 -11.39 15.79 -12.73
N GLY A 433 -11.57 15.04 -11.65
CA GLY A 433 -12.73 14.18 -11.40
C GLY A 433 -12.81 12.95 -12.30
N THR A 434 -11.72 12.54 -12.98
CA THR A 434 -11.74 11.41 -13.91
C THR A 434 -10.75 10.31 -13.55
N THR A 435 -11.06 9.11 -14.02
CA THR A 435 -10.16 7.96 -14.10
C THR A 435 -9.95 7.60 -15.56
N GLN A 436 -8.71 7.34 -15.95
CA GLN A 436 -8.37 6.93 -17.31
C GLN A 436 -7.49 5.68 -17.26
N ASP A 437 -7.92 4.62 -17.92
CA ASP A 437 -7.04 3.54 -18.33
C ASP A 437 -6.17 4.03 -19.50
N VAL A 438 -4.89 4.28 -19.23
CA VAL A 438 -4.00 4.84 -20.24
C VAL A 438 -3.34 3.76 -21.08
N ASP A 439 -3.04 4.08 -22.35
CA ASP A 439 -2.21 3.25 -23.23
C ASP A 439 -0.76 3.24 -22.75
N ALA A 440 -0.48 2.45 -21.70
CA ALA A 440 0.81 2.37 -21.03
C ALA A 440 1.95 2.17 -22.06
N PRO A 441 3.11 2.85 -21.90
CA PRO A 441 4.23 2.64 -22.79
C PRO A 441 4.73 1.19 -22.67
N VAL A 442 5.09 0.59 -23.81
CA VAL A 442 5.76 -0.70 -23.87
C VAL A 442 7.18 -0.46 -24.40
N PRO A 443 8.22 -1.09 -23.83
CA PRO A 443 9.60 -0.90 -24.26
C PRO A 443 9.80 -1.28 -25.73
N ALA A 444 10.61 -0.52 -26.45
CA ALA A 444 10.90 -0.82 -27.84
C ALA A 444 11.75 -2.10 -27.92
N GLY A 445 11.27 -3.10 -28.67
CA GLY A 445 11.95 -4.40 -28.77
C GLY A 445 11.94 -5.21 -27.46
N LEU A 446 10.88 -5.05 -26.65
CA LEU A 446 10.71 -5.73 -25.37
C LEU A 446 11.02 -7.24 -25.45
N LYS A 447 11.83 -7.71 -24.49
CA LYS A 447 11.99 -9.13 -24.14
C LYS A 447 11.85 -9.29 -22.63
N GLY A 448 11.16 -10.34 -22.20
CA GLY A 448 10.81 -10.56 -20.79
C GLY A 448 9.79 -9.54 -20.26
N THR A 449 9.84 -9.27 -18.96
CA THR A 449 8.94 -8.33 -18.27
C THR A 449 9.60 -6.96 -18.11
N TYR A 450 8.81 -5.90 -17.92
CA TYR A 450 9.30 -4.53 -17.72
C TYR A 450 8.65 -3.86 -16.51
N ALA A 451 9.22 -2.75 -16.05
CA ALA A 451 8.63 -1.93 -15.01
C ALA A 451 8.05 -0.63 -15.59
N LEU A 452 6.99 -0.15 -14.95
CA LEU A 452 6.40 1.16 -15.17
C LEU A 452 6.72 2.06 -13.98
N THR A 453 7.19 3.27 -14.27
CA THR A 453 7.41 4.33 -13.29
C THR A 453 6.47 5.49 -13.61
N VAL A 454 5.66 5.89 -12.63
CA VAL A 454 4.63 6.92 -12.74
C VAL A 454 5.07 8.16 -11.96
N GLU A 455 5.21 9.30 -12.62
CA GLU A 455 5.67 10.56 -12.04
C GLU A 455 4.66 11.69 -12.33
N PRO A 456 3.92 12.18 -11.32
CA PRO A 456 3.14 13.40 -11.43
C PRO A 456 4.08 14.59 -11.71
N VAL A 457 3.82 15.33 -12.78
CA VAL A 457 4.66 16.45 -13.24
C VAL A 457 4.10 17.79 -12.78
N SER A 458 2.77 17.94 -12.84
CA SER A 458 2.07 19.17 -12.45
C SER A 458 0.59 18.90 -12.21
N GLY A 459 -0.08 19.82 -11.53
CA GLY A 459 -1.54 19.78 -11.31
C GLY A 459 -1.91 19.20 -9.95
N GLY A 460 -3.11 18.59 -9.89
CA GLY A 460 -3.65 17.99 -8.68
C GLY A 460 -2.98 16.66 -8.29
N PRO A 461 -3.29 16.11 -7.11
CA PRO A 461 -2.83 14.78 -6.70
C PRO A 461 -3.35 13.71 -7.66
N VAL A 462 -2.49 12.74 -7.96
CA VAL A 462 -2.79 11.59 -8.82
C VAL A 462 -2.70 10.32 -8.01
N TYR A 463 -3.70 9.47 -8.19
CA TYR A 463 -3.75 8.10 -7.67
C TYR A 463 -3.64 7.15 -8.86
N ALA A 464 -2.99 6.01 -8.67
CA ALA A 464 -2.79 5.06 -9.74
C ALA A 464 -2.95 3.63 -9.24
N SER A 465 -3.32 2.74 -10.16
CA SER A 465 -3.29 1.30 -9.94
C SER A 465 -2.92 0.58 -11.23
N ARG A 466 -2.34 -0.61 -11.08
CA ARG A 466 -2.06 -1.55 -12.15
C ARG A 466 -3.00 -2.73 -12.01
N THR A 467 -3.66 -3.10 -13.10
CA THR A 467 -4.28 -4.42 -13.25
C THR A 467 -3.34 -5.32 -14.05
N LEU A 468 -3.04 -6.50 -13.51
CA LEU A 468 -2.43 -7.60 -14.26
C LEU A 468 -3.50 -8.64 -14.58
N ALA A 469 -3.51 -9.11 -15.82
CA ALA A 469 -4.43 -10.12 -16.28
C ALA A 469 -3.68 -11.21 -17.05
N ALA A 470 -4.01 -12.45 -16.73
CA ALA A 470 -3.53 -13.65 -17.40
C ALA A 470 -4.72 -14.51 -17.83
N THR A 471 -4.46 -15.53 -18.64
CA THR A 471 -5.46 -16.55 -18.96
C THR A 471 -4.86 -17.90 -18.67
N GLU A 472 -5.42 -18.57 -17.67
CA GLU A 472 -4.97 -19.87 -17.20
C GLU A 472 -6.07 -20.90 -17.45
N GLY A 473 -5.75 -22.02 -18.09
CA GLY A 473 -6.74 -23.08 -18.34
C GLY A 473 -8.01 -22.62 -19.09
N GLY A 474 -7.98 -21.46 -19.77
CA GLY A 474 -9.15 -20.84 -20.41
C GLY A 474 -10.07 -20.06 -19.46
N VAL A 475 -9.60 -19.74 -18.26
CA VAL A 475 -10.23 -18.84 -17.27
C VAL A 475 -9.43 -17.53 -17.23
N PRO A 476 -10.05 -16.39 -17.49
CA PRO A 476 -9.41 -15.09 -17.28
C PRO A 476 -9.18 -14.86 -15.78
N ALA A 477 -7.93 -14.67 -15.38
CA ALA A 477 -7.53 -14.34 -14.02
C ALA A 477 -6.93 -12.93 -13.97
N PHE A 478 -7.04 -12.26 -12.82
CA PHE A 478 -6.53 -10.90 -12.66
C PHE A 478 -6.26 -10.54 -11.20
N THR A 479 -5.41 -9.54 -11.01
CA THR A 479 -5.12 -8.89 -9.73
C THR A 479 -4.99 -7.39 -9.96
N ILE A 480 -5.22 -6.58 -8.92
CA ILE A 480 -5.13 -5.13 -8.97
C ILE A 480 -4.21 -4.65 -7.84
N GLN A 481 -3.19 -3.86 -8.18
CA GLN A 481 -2.30 -3.25 -7.19
C GLN A 481 -2.36 -1.74 -7.26
N THR A 482 -2.61 -1.10 -6.12
CA THR A 482 -2.46 0.35 -5.97
C THR A 482 -1.00 0.76 -6.06
N LEU A 483 -0.74 1.98 -6.53
CA LEU A 483 0.60 2.51 -6.76
C LEU A 483 0.82 3.79 -5.93
N PRO A 484 0.93 3.69 -4.59
CA PRO A 484 1.37 4.81 -3.76
C PRO A 484 2.83 5.15 -4.04
N ASN A 485 3.31 6.22 -3.41
CA ASN A 485 4.71 6.64 -3.49
C ASN A 485 5.69 5.48 -3.23
N ASP A 486 6.65 5.27 -4.14
CA ASP A 486 7.64 4.17 -4.05
C ASP A 486 8.73 4.42 -3.00
N ARG A 487 8.65 5.54 -2.27
CA ARG A 487 9.59 5.98 -1.23
C ARG A 487 11.02 6.11 -1.76
N GLY A 488 11.21 6.45 -3.04
CA GLY A 488 12.56 6.64 -3.60
C GLY A 488 13.26 7.92 -3.20
N MET A 489 12.54 8.91 -2.69
CA MET A 489 13.08 10.18 -2.22
C MET A 489 12.58 10.48 -0.81
N VAL A 490 13.44 11.04 0.02
CA VAL A 490 13.12 11.50 1.38
C VAL A 490 13.35 13.00 1.51
N ALA A 491 12.49 13.67 2.27
CA ALA A 491 12.69 15.07 2.63
C ALA A 491 13.69 15.16 3.80
N VAL A 492 14.80 15.85 3.59
CA VAL A 492 15.80 16.11 4.61
C VAL A 492 15.61 17.53 5.12
N PRO A 493 15.24 17.70 6.40
CA PRO A 493 15.09 19.03 6.97
C PRO A 493 16.44 19.75 6.96
N ARG A 494 16.40 21.09 6.83
CA ARG A 494 17.60 21.89 7.03
C ARG A 494 17.91 21.91 8.51
N THR A 495 19.08 21.44 8.88
CA THR A 495 19.61 21.53 10.25
C THR A 495 20.65 22.64 10.30
N GLU A 496 20.47 23.58 11.22
CA GLU A 496 21.49 24.58 11.55
C GLU A 496 22.03 24.27 12.95
N GLU A 497 23.33 24.46 13.15
CA GLU A 497 23.96 24.28 14.45
C GLU A 497 23.64 25.51 15.33
N ASP A 498 22.79 25.32 16.34
CA ASP A 498 22.48 26.35 17.33
C ASP A 498 23.22 26.09 18.64
N LEU A 499 24.41 26.69 18.75
CA LEU A 499 25.25 26.62 19.95
C LEU A 499 24.67 27.39 21.16
N SER A 500 23.61 28.20 20.99
CA SER A 500 22.96 28.90 22.10
C SER A 500 22.18 27.95 23.02
N ILE A 501 21.82 26.76 22.54
CA ILE A 501 21.15 25.71 23.31
C ILE A 501 22.07 25.15 24.42
N LEU A 502 23.39 25.20 24.22
CA LEU A 502 24.39 24.78 25.21
C LEU A 502 24.67 25.85 26.29
N GLN A 503 24.10 27.06 26.15
CA GLN A 503 24.34 28.19 27.04
C GLN A 503 23.19 28.46 28.04
N LYS A 504 22.27 27.50 28.24
CA LYS A 504 21.16 27.61 29.21
C LYS A 504 21.43 26.93 30.53
#